data_AF-A0A8H2PTT1-F1
#
_entry.id   AF-A0A8H2PTT1-F1
#
_cell.length_a   1.000
_cell.length_b   1.000
_cell.length_c   1.000
_cell.angle_alpha   90.00
_cell.angle_beta   90.00
_cell.angle_gamma   90.00
#
_symmetry.space_group_name_H-M   'P 1'
#
loop_
_entity.id
_entity.type
_entity.pdbx_description
1 polymer ?
#
loop_
_entity_poly.entity_id
_entity_poly.type
_entity_poly.pdbx_seq_one_letter_code
_entity_poly.pdbx_strand_id
1 'polypeptide(L)'
;MLRGKQLDEVIEQELQMMLIEGFEKSPISHKTLHDRLTNKGYISGGLSTLSSAERKKLISLYMAEQLLPLNLRAKDQQLYVNKKTRQALTNTNKNLRTQVEELELQLHQNTETLIDIIEEVKLRTNLKIDHLLAPHLLKKYLSRE
;
A
#
# COMPACT_ATOMS: atom_id res chain seq x y z
N MET A 1 -6.02 -34.76 -11.90
CA MET A 1 -5.42 -34.05 -10.75
C MET A 1 -3.94 -33.94 -10.93
N LEU A 2 -3.41 -32.75 -10.74
CA LEU A 2 -2.00 -32.47 -10.95
C LEU A 2 -1.17 -32.92 -9.75
N ARG A 3 0.07 -33.37 -9.99
CA ARG A 3 1.01 -33.82 -8.96
C ARG A 3 2.43 -33.42 -9.34
N GLY A 4 3.32 -33.37 -8.35
CA GLY A 4 4.73 -33.01 -8.55
C GLY A 4 4.89 -31.64 -9.21
N LYS A 5 5.85 -31.52 -10.14
CA LYS A 5 6.23 -30.26 -10.80
C LYS A 5 5.08 -29.54 -11.50
N GLN A 6 4.18 -30.29 -12.15
CA GLN A 6 3.02 -29.72 -12.83
C GLN A 6 2.06 -29.01 -11.85
N LEU A 7 1.98 -29.50 -10.61
CA LEU A 7 1.20 -28.84 -9.57
C LEU A 7 1.91 -27.57 -9.08
N ASP A 8 3.24 -27.57 -9.02
CA ASP A 8 4.02 -26.42 -8.59
C ASP A 8 3.89 -25.25 -9.59
N GLU A 9 3.95 -25.55 -10.89
CA GLU A 9 3.72 -24.56 -11.96
C GLU A 9 2.32 -23.93 -11.88
N VAL A 10 1.28 -24.75 -11.69
CA VAL A 10 -0.10 -24.24 -11.58
C VAL A 10 -0.31 -23.46 -10.30
N ILE A 11 0.34 -23.84 -9.19
CA ILE A 11 0.34 -23.05 -7.96
C ILE A 11 0.94 -21.67 -8.21
N GLU A 12 2.09 -21.60 -8.89
CA GLU A 12 2.74 -20.33 -9.18
C GLU A 12 1.90 -19.45 -10.10
N GLN A 13 1.34 -20.00 -11.18
CA GLN A 13 0.44 -19.28 -12.08
C GLN A 13 -0.79 -18.74 -11.33
N GLU A 14 -1.38 -19.53 -10.44
CA GLU A 14 -2.51 -19.08 -9.64
C GLU A 14 -2.12 -17.94 -8.69
N LEU A 15 -0.93 -18.01 -8.07
CA LEU A 15 -0.41 -16.95 -7.22
C LEU A 15 -0.15 -15.65 -7.99
N GLN A 16 0.40 -15.73 -9.20
CA GLN A 16 0.57 -14.58 -10.09
C GLN A 16 -0.77 -13.94 -10.45
N MET A 17 -1.79 -14.75 -10.77
CA MET A 17 -3.14 -14.24 -11.04
C MET A 17 -3.74 -13.54 -9.81
N MET A 18 -3.60 -14.13 -8.62
CA MET A 18 -4.06 -13.51 -7.37
C MET A 18 -3.31 -12.19 -7.07
N LEU A 19 -2.05 -12.09 -7.46
CA LEU A 19 -1.26 -10.87 -7.32
C LEU A 19 -1.80 -9.76 -8.24
N ILE A 20 -2.10 -10.08 -9.51
CA ILE A 20 -2.67 -9.15 -10.49
C ILE A 20 -4.07 -8.67 -10.07
N GLU A 21 -4.91 -9.58 -9.59
CA GLU A 21 -6.26 -9.26 -9.12
C GLU A 21 -6.24 -8.34 -7.89
N GLY A 22 -5.14 -8.34 -7.15
CA GLY A 22 -4.89 -7.48 -6.01
C GLY A 22 -5.52 -7.98 -4.71
N PHE A 23 -5.04 -7.39 -3.62
CA PHE A 23 -5.36 -7.80 -2.26
C PHE A 23 -6.88 -7.75 -1.94
N GLU A 24 -7.58 -6.70 -2.38
CA GLU A 24 -9.01 -6.50 -2.08
C GLU A 24 -9.91 -7.59 -2.68
N LYS A 25 -9.55 -8.11 -3.85
CA LYS A 25 -10.33 -9.14 -4.55
C LYS A 25 -9.86 -10.55 -4.20
N SER A 26 -8.54 -10.73 -4.10
CA SER A 26 -7.91 -12.05 -4.00
C SER A 26 -6.76 -12.07 -3.01
N PRO A 27 -7.04 -11.98 -1.70
CA PRO A 27 -6.02 -12.01 -0.68
C PRO A 27 -5.30 -13.36 -0.69
N ILE A 28 -3.98 -13.35 -0.80
CA ILE A 28 -3.16 -14.56 -0.85
C ILE A 28 -3.05 -15.12 0.58
N SER A 29 -3.47 -16.37 0.71
CA SER A 29 -3.31 -17.19 1.90
C SER A 29 -3.33 -18.67 1.48
N HIS A 30 -2.82 -19.55 2.36
CA HIS A 30 -2.85 -20.99 2.09
C HIS A 30 -4.28 -21.52 1.87
N LYS A 31 -5.28 -20.92 2.54
CA LYS A 31 -6.68 -21.32 2.39
C LYS A 31 -7.28 -20.82 1.08
N THR A 32 -7.14 -19.53 0.80
CA THR A 32 -7.73 -18.92 -0.41
C THR A 32 -7.13 -19.49 -1.70
N LEU A 33 -5.82 -19.77 -1.71
CA LEU A 33 -5.17 -20.48 -2.81
C LEU A 33 -5.72 -21.91 -2.94
N HIS A 34 -5.83 -22.65 -1.84
CA HIS A 34 -6.38 -24.02 -1.85
C HIS A 34 -7.80 -24.06 -2.38
N ASP A 35 -8.67 -23.16 -1.91
CA ASP A 35 -10.06 -23.05 -2.36
C ASP A 35 -10.12 -22.79 -3.89
N ARG A 36 -9.27 -21.89 -4.41
CA ARG A 36 -9.20 -21.59 -5.86
C ARG A 36 -8.74 -22.79 -6.67
N LEU A 37 -7.67 -23.46 -6.26
CA LEU A 37 -7.14 -24.64 -6.94
C LEU A 37 -8.15 -25.81 -6.93
N THR A 38 -8.91 -25.94 -5.85
CA THR A 38 -9.97 -26.95 -5.71
C THR A 38 -11.16 -26.61 -6.62
N ASN A 39 -11.60 -25.35 -6.64
CA ASN A 39 -12.70 -24.88 -7.51
C ASN A 39 -12.38 -25.05 -9.00
N LYS A 40 -11.10 -24.93 -9.38
CA LYS A 40 -10.62 -25.18 -10.75
C LYS A 40 -10.37 -26.67 -11.06
N GLY A 41 -10.53 -27.57 -10.08
CA GLY A 41 -10.35 -29.01 -10.26
C GLY A 41 -8.89 -29.48 -10.35
N TYR A 42 -7.92 -28.61 -10.03
CA TYR A 42 -6.50 -28.96 -10.09
C TYR A 42 -6.09 -29.92 -8.98
N ILE A 43 -6.71 -29.80 -7.79
CA ILE A 43 -6.48 -30.62 -6.60
C ILE A 43 -7.81 -31.09 -5.98
N SER A 44 -7.80 -32.22 -5.27
CA SER A 44 -8.89 -32.62 -4.35
C SER A 44 -8.42 -32.97 -2.93
N GLY A 45 -7.11 -32.95 -2.69
CA GLY A 45 -6.57 -33.19 -1.36
C GLY A 45 -6.84 -31.99 -0.45
N GLY A 46 -6.64 -32.17 0.86
CA GLY A 46 -6.74 -31.06 1.82
C GLY A 46 -5.57 -30.07 1.72
N LEU A 47 -5.54 -29.11 2.66
CA LEU A 47 -4.47 -28.10 2.81
C LEU A 47 -3.05 -28.70 2.91
N SER A 48 -2.93 -29.97 3.28
CA SER A 48 -1.67 -30.71 3.28
C SER A 48 -0.99 -30.72 1.91
N THR A 49 -1.76 -30.62 0.81
CA THR A 49 -1.22 -30.51 -0.56
C THR A 49 -0.34 -29.28 -0.78
N LEU A 50 -0.58 -28.18 -0.04
CA LEU A 50 0.20 -26.95 -0.08
C LEU A 50 1.27 -26.89 1.03
N SER A 51 1.41 -27.95 1.83
CA SER A 51 2.19 -27.89 3.07
C SER A 51 3.66 -28.30 2.95
N SER A 52 4.13 -28.67 1.76
CA SER A 52 5.55 -28.92 1.49
C SER A 52 6.38 -27.66 1.69
N ALA A 53 7.65 -27.82 2.10
CA ALA A 53 8.53 -26.70 2.39
C ALA A 53 8.68 -25.70 1.22
N GLU A 54 8.78 -26.21 -0.01
CA GLU A 54 8.93 -25.38 -1.23
C GLU A 54 7.66 -24.58 -1.52
N ARG A 55 6.48 -25.23 -1.57
CA ARG A 55 5.19 -24.52 -1.76
C ARG A 55 4.91 -23.50 -0.68
N LYS A 56 5.22 -23.79 0.58
CA LYS A 56 5.07 -22.82 1.69
C LYS A 56 5.94 -21.58 1.48
N LYS A 57 7.20 -21.76 1.06
CA LYS A 57 8.09 -20.64 0.73
C LYS A 57 7.54 -19.83 -0.43
N LEU A 58 7.08 -20.48 -1.49
CA LEU A 58 6.50 -19.83 -2.66
C LEU A 58 5.27 -18.99 -2.28
N ILE A 59 4.31 -19.57 -1.57
CA ILE A 59 3.12 -18.86 -1.09
C ILE A 59 3.52 -17.66 -0.22
N SER A 60 4.50 -17.83 0.67
CA SER A 60 4.94 -16.74 1.56
C SER A 60 5.59 -15.59 0.80
N LEU A 61 6.32 -15.88 -0.27
CA LEU A 61 6.92 -14.87 -1.16
C LEU A 61 5.84 -14.03 -1.82
N TYR A 62 4.88 -14.67 -2.48
CA TYR A 62 3.78 -13.95 -3.14
C TYR A 62 2.84 -13.23 -2.15
N MET A 63 2.67 -13.78 -0.94
CA MET A 63 1.99 -13.08 0.16
C MET A 63 2.73 -11.78 0.52
N ALA A 64 4.04 -11.83 0.69
CA ALA A 64 4.83 -10.64 1.00
C ALA A 64 4.76 -9.62 -0.14
N GLU A 65 4.87 -10.08 -1.40
CA GLU A 65 4.79 -9.23 -2.58
C GLU A 65 3.44 -8.51 -2.70
N GLN A 66 2.33 -9.21 -2.43
CA GLN A 66 1.00 -8.60 -2.44
C GLN A 66 0.83 -7.54 -1.34
N LEU A 67 1.58 -7.62 -0.24
CA LEU A 67 1.54 -6.67 0.86
C LEU A 67 2.48 -5.47 0.67
N LEU A 68 3.49 -5.56 -0.21
CA LEU A 68 4.44 -4.47 -0.44
C LEU A 68 3.76 -3.13 -0.77
N PRO A 69 2.76 -3.06 -1.67
CA PRO A 69 2.08 -1.80 -2.01
C PRO A 69 1.30 -1.20 -0.84
N LEU A 70 0.94 -1.98 0.18
CA LEU A 70 0.15 -1.53 1.32
C LEU A 70 0.97 -0.73 2.34
N ASN A 71 2.31 -0.66 2.18
CA ASN A 71 3.21 0.10 3.06
C ASN A 71 2.95 -0.11 4.56
N LEU A 72 2.58 -1.34 4.94
CA LEU A 72 2.24 -1.69 6.31
C LEU A 72 3.48 -1.61 7.20
N ARG A 73 3.33 -1.07 8.41
CA ARG A 73 4.39 -1.13 9.44
C ARG A 73 4.63 -2.61 9.82
N ALA A 74 5.85 -2.95 10.23
CA ALA A 74 6.23 -4.32 10.59
C ALA A 74 5.27 -4.97 11.62
N LYS A 75 4.74 -4.18 12.57
CA LYS A 75 3.74 -4.65 13.55
C LYS A 75 2.42 -5.06 12.89
N ASP A 76 1.99 -4.34 11.86
CA ASP A 76 0.74 -4.61 11.13
C ASP A 76 0.91 -5.75 10.11
N GLN A 77 2.12 -5.90 9.53
CA GLN A 77 2.47 -7.08 8.74
C GLN A 77 2.37 -8.38 9.57
N GLN A 78 2.81 -8.35 10.83
CA GLN A 78 2.70 -9.50 11.72
C GLN A 78 1.24 -9.87 12.02
N LEU A 79 0.34 -8.88 12.11
CA LEU A 79 -1.09 -9.12 12.27
C LEU A 79 -1.70 -9.82 11.04
N TYR A 80 -1.16 -9.57 9.85
CA TYR A 80 -1.55 -10.27 8.63
C TYR A 80 -1.19 -11.76 8.66
N VAL A 81 0.05 -12.06 9.03
CA VAL A 81 0.52 -13.45 9.23
C VAL A 81 -0.35 -14.18 10.26
N ASN A 82 -0.82 -13.45 11.29
CA ASN A 82 -1.69 -13.97 12.34
C ASN A 82 -3.18 -14.02 11.96
N LYS A 83 -3.54 -13.90 10.67
CA LYS A 83 -4.93 -13.91 10.16
C LYS A 83 -5.83 -12.80 10.71
N LYS A 84 -5.24 -11.71 11.24
CA LYS A 84 -5.93 -10.51 11.74
C LYS A 84 -5.87 -9.36 10.74
N THR A 85 -6.03 -9.68 9.46
CA THR A 85 -5.92 -8.77 8.31
C THR A 85 -6.81 -7.53 8.44
N ARG A 86 -8.07 -7.70 8.86
CA ARG A 86 -8.98 -6.57 9.09
C ARG A 86 -8.44 -5.59 10.14
N GLN A 87 -7.84 -6.10 11.21
CA GLN A 87 -7.29 -5.26 12.27
C GLN A 87 -6.06 -4.48 11.79
N ALA A 88 -5.16 -5.14 11.05
CA ALA A 88 -3.99 -4.50 10.43
C ALA A 88 -4.39 -3.34 9.51
N LEU A 89 -5.37 -3.56 8.63
CA LEU A 89 -5.88 -2.54 7.71
C LEU A 89 -6.59 -1.40 8.43
N THR A 90 -7.34 -1.67 9.50
CA THR A 90 -7.97 -0.61 10.30
C THR A 90 -6.94 0.23 11.05
N ASN A 91 -5.88 -0.38 11.59
CA ASN A 91 -4.84 0.33 12.31
C ASN A 91 -4.04 1.23 11.37
N THR A 92 -3.66 0.72 10.20
CA THR A 92 -2.93 1.49 9.19
C THR A 92 -3.75 2.64 8.64
N ASN A 93 -5.04 2.44 8.35
CA ASN A 93 -5.93 3.54 7.96
C ASN A 93 -6.04 4.62 9.04
N LYS A 94 -6.16 4.23 10.32
CA LYS A 94 -6.16 5.21 11.42
C LYS A 94 -4.87 6.01 11.47
N ASN A 95 -3.72 5.33 11.38
CA ASN A 95 -2.42 5.99 11.37
C ASN A 95 -2.27 6.95 10.18
N LEU A 96 -2.69 6.54 8.99
CA LEU A 96 -2.66 7.37 7.78
C LEU A 96 -3.53 8.62 7.94
N ARG A 97 -4.74 8.48 8.52
CA ARG A 97 -5.61 9.63 8.79
C ARG A 97 -4.96 10.62 9.76
N THR A 98 -4.39 10.13 10.85
CA THR A 98 -3.66 10.98 11.81
C THR A 98 -2.48 11.69 11.15
N GLN A 99 -1.73 11.00 10.28
CA GLN A 99 -0.63 11.64 9.54
C GLN A 99 -1.12 12.72 8.56
N VAL A 100 -2.26 12.49 7.90
CA VAL A 100 -2.87 13.51 7.03
C VAL A 100 -3.28 14.73 7.86
N GLU A 101 -3.97 14.53 8.98
CA GLU A 101 -4.37 15.63 9.88
C GLU A 101 -3.16 16.42 10.41
N GLU A 102 -2.07 15.73 10.81
CA GLU A 102 -0.83 16.38 11.25
C GLU A 102 -0.15 17.17 10.12
N LEU A 103 -0.09 16.62 8.91
CA LEU A 103 0.52 17.28 7.75
C LEU A 103 -0.30 18.49 7.30
N GLU A 104 -1.64 18.40 7.32
CA GLU A 104 -2.53 19.53 7.03
C GLU A 104 -2.35 20.66 8.04
N LEU A 105 -2.25 20.33 9.33
CA LEU A 105 -1.97 21.31 10.38
C LEU A 105 -0.61 21.98 10.19
N GLN A 106 0.44 21.21 9.90
CA GLN A 106 1.78 21.75 9.64
C GLN A 106 1.80 22.64 8.40
N LEU A 107 1.13 22.23 7.33
CA LEU A 107 1.03 23.04 6.11
C LEU A 107 0.32 24.37 6.39
N HIS A 108 -0.77 24.34 7.15
CA HIS A 108 -1.47 25.56 7.55
C HIS A 108 -0.56 26.48 8.37
N GLN A 109 0.08 25.97 9.43
CA GLN A 109 1.01 26.74 10.26
C GLN A 109 2.17 27.33 9.46
N ASN A 110 2.77 26.55 8.57
CA ASN A 110 3.84 27.02 7.70
C ASN A 110 3.34 28.12 6.74
N THR A 111 2.11 28.03 6.28
CA THR A 111 1.50 29.04 5.39
C THR A 111 1.27 30.35 6.14
N GLU A 112 0.68 30.31 7.33
CA GLU A 112 0.50 31.49 8.18
C GLU A 112 1.86 32.14 8.52
N THR A 113 2.84 31.33 8.93
CA THR A 113 4.19 31.83 9.24
C THR A 113 4.84 32.51 8.03
N LEU A 114 4.64 31.98 6.83
CA LEU A 114 5.16 32.60 5.61
C LEU A 114 4.45 33.92 5.30
N ILE A 115 3.15 34.03 5.56
CA ILE A 115 2.41 35.29 5.41
C ILE A 115 2.95 36.32 6.40
N ASP A 116 3.12 35.95 7.67
CA ASP A 116 3.69 36.84 8.70
C ASP A 116 5.07 37.36 8.30
N ILE A 117 5.94 36.47 7.78
CA ILE A 117 7.27 36.86 7.28
C ILE A 117 7.14 37.84 6.12
N ILE A 118 6.25 37.58 5.16
CA ILE A 118 6.02 38.48 4.02
C ILE A 118 5.56 39.86 4.51
N GLU A 119 4.62 39.91 5.46
CA GLU A 119 4.12 41.15 6.02
C GLU A 119 5.21 41.92 6.77
N GLU A 120 5.99 41.25 7.62
CA GLU A 120 7.11 41.88 8.33
C GLU A 120 8.16 42.45 7.36
N VAL A 121 8.48 41.74 6.28
CA VAL A 121 9.42 42.26 5.27
C VAL A 121 8.81 43.44 4.50
N LYS A 122 7.51 43.41 4.17
CA LYS A 122 6.81 44.56 3.54
C LYS A 122 6.81 45.79 4.44
N LEU A 123 6.65 45.61 5.75
CA LEU A 123 6.64 46.71 6.72
C LEU A 123 8.02 47.32 6.93
N ARG A 124 9.07 46.49 6.94
CA ARG A 124 10.45 46.93 7.27
C ARG A 124 11.28 47.34 6.05
N THR A 125 10.82 47.03 4.83
CA THR A 125 11.60 47.27 3.61
C THR A 125 10.73 47.83 2.48
N ASN A 126 11.33 48.57 1.55
CA ASN A 126 10.65 49.04 0.33
C ASN A 126 10.62 47.98 -0.80
N LEU A 127 10.82 46.70 -0.48
CA LEU A 127 10.82 45.63 -1.46
C LEU A 127 9.39 45.39 -1.97
N LYS A 128 9.23 45.37 -3.30
CA LYS A 128 7.96 44.99 -3.95
C LYS A 128 7.80 43.48 -3.96
N ILE A 129 7.57 42.88 -2.79
CA ILE A 129 7.51 41.42 -2.62
C ILE A 129 6.49 40.79 -3.56
N ASP A 130 5.35 41.45 -3.80
CA ASP A 130 4.31 40.94 -4.71
C ASP A 130 4.83 40.73 -6.14
N HIS A 131 5.74 41.60 -6.61
CA HIS A 131 6.37 41.44 -7.92
C HIS A 131 7.37 40.29 -7.94
N LEU A 132 8.06 40.02 -6.82
CA LEU A 132 9.01 38.92 -6.70
C LEU A 132 8.29 37.57 -6.61
N LEU A 133 7.12 37.52 -5.98
CA LEU A 133 6.32 36.31 -5.84
C LEU A 133 5.50 35.98 -7.10
N ALA A 134 5.07 36.99 -7.85
CA ALA A 134 4.20 36.83 -9.02
C ALA A 134 4.67 35.76 -10.03
N PRO A 135 5.96 35.69 -10.45
CA PRO A 135 6.43 34.66 -11.37
C PRO A 135 6.26 33.23 -10.84
N HIS A 136 6.42 33.02 -9.53
CA HIS A 136 6.33 31.71 -8.90
C HIS A 136 4.88 31.27 -8.66
N LEU A 137 4.00 32.23 -8.41
CA LEU A 137 2.56 31.99 -8.24
C LEU A 137 1.86 31.77 -9.59
N LEU A 138 2.21 32.55 -10.61
CA LEU A 138 1.62 32.44 -11.95
C LEU A 138 2.09 31.19 -12.71
N LYS A 139 3.36 30.80 -12.58
CA LYS A 139 3.89 29.58 -13.21
C LYS A 139 3.15 28.34 -12.72
N LYS A 140 2.78 28.27 -11.43
CA LYS A 140 1.94 27.18 -10.89
C LYS A 140 0.52 27.14 -11.46
N TYR A 141 -0.04 28.29 -11.83
CA TYR A 141 -1.36 28.39 -12.46
C TYR A 141 -1.32 27.92 -13.92
N LEU A 142 -0.30 28.34 -14.67
CA LEU A 142 -0.13 27.99 -16.09
C LEU A 142 0.33 26.54 -16.32
N SER A 143 1.00 25.90 -15.36
CA SER A 143 1.39 24.47 -15.46
C SER A 143 0.29 23.48 -15.09
N ARG A 144 -0.89 23.95 -14.65
CA ARG A 144 -2.03 23.12 -14.25
C ARG A 144 -3.11 23.00 -15.34
N GLU A 145 -2.95 23.68 -16.46
CA GLU A 145 -3.68 23.46 -17.72
C GLU A 145 -2.85 22.58 -18.67
#